data_AF-A0A422NCN8-F1
#
_entry.id   AF-A0A422NCN8-F1
#
_cell.length_a   1.000
_cell.length_b   1.000
_cell.length_c   1.000
_cell.angle_alpha   90.00
_cell.angle_beta   90.00
_cell.angle_gamma   90.00
#
_symmetry.space_group_name_H-M   'P 1'
#
loop_
_entity.id
_entity.type
_entity.pdbx_description
1 polymer ?
#
loop_
_entity_poly.entity_id
_entity_poly.type
_entity_poly.pdbx_seq_one_letter_code
_entity_poly.pdbx_strand_id
1 'polypeptide(L)'
;MPVAGGFLFSLREALMWSVVFALCGAAVGDVHSALSTLAFGLIVSLTIPMKLMDIHHMLLADVNGKSSVVKFFKKRDGNARKAKETFLLLTAIVLGASITQPDWHEWFQAWPYPVVTSFALMRAALLLFGLRRKV
;
A
#
# COMPACT_ATOMS: atom_id res chain seq x y z
N MET A 1 22.28 16.42 -1.38
CA MET A 1 21.19 17.28 -1.87
C MET A 1 20.06 16.41 -2.41
N PRO A 2 18.76 16.62 -2.09
CA PRO A 2 18.17 17.33 -0.95
C PRO A 2 17.26 16.39 -0.12
N VAL A 3 17.53 16.25 1.19
CA VAL A 3 16.68 15.46 2.12
C VAL A 3 15.27 16.05 2.24
N ALA A 4 15.14 17.37 2.07
CA ALA A 4 13.85 18.07 2.03
C ALA A 4 12.95 17.65 0.85
N GLY A 5 13.54 17.30 -0.30
CA GLY A 5 12.79 16.84 -1.46
C GLY A 5 12.19 15.44 -1.25
N GLY A 6 12.91 14.56 -0.55
CA GLY A 6 12.44 13.21 -0.20
C GLY A 6 11.31 13.23 0.82
N PHE A 7 11.39 14.11 1.82
CA PHE A 7 10.35 14.25 2.85
C PHE A 7 9.04 14.83 2.28
N LEU A 8 9.12 15.93 1.52
CA LEU A 8 7.94 16.51 0.86
C LEU A 8 7.29 15.54 -0.12
N PHE A 9 8.10 14.74 -0.81
CA PHE A 9 7.60 13.70 -1.70
C PHE A 9 6.88 12.58 -0.93
N SER A 10 7.47 12.12 0.18
CA SER A 10 6.89 11.07 1.02
C SER A 10 5.61 11.53 1.71
N LEU A 11 5.55 12.81 2.11
CA LEU A 11 4.37 13.45 2.67
C LEU A 11 3.25 13.54 1.64
N ARG A 12 3.56 13.98 0.40
CA ARG A 12 2.58 13.99 -0.70
C ARG A 12 2.01 12.60 -0.94
N GLU A 13 2.88 11.58 -0.99
CA GLU A 13 2.45 10.20 -1.21
C GLU A 13 1.63 9.65 -0.03
N ALA A 14 1.99 9.98 1.21
CA ALA A 14 1.21 9.65 2.39
C ALA A 14 -0.18 10.31 2.39
N LEU A 15 -0.28 11.57 1.95
CA LEU A 15 -1.56 12.26 1.78
C LEU A 15 -2.42 11.60 0.71
N MET A 16 -1.83 11.20 -0.42
CA MET A 16 -2.56 10.46 -1.44
C MET A 16 -3.07 9.11 -0.92
N TRP A 17 -2.25 8.36 -0.16
CA TRP A 17 -2.69 7.14 0.49
C TRP A 17 -3.82 7.38 1.50
N SER A 18 -3.74 8.47 2.26
CA SER A 18 -4.79 8.85 3.21
C SER A 18 -6.12 9.14 2.51
N VAL A 19 -6.06 9.82 1.36
CA VAL A 19 -7.24 10.05 0.50
C VAL A 19 -7.77 8.74 -0.06
N VAL A 20 -6.91 7.83 -0.54
CA VAL A 20 -7.32 6.51 -1.00
C VAL A 20 -8.04 5.74 0.12
N PHE A 21 -7.51 5.73 1.33
CA PHE A 21 -8.15 5.06 2.47
C PHE A 21 -9.49 5.70 2.85
N ALA A 22 -9.57 7.02 2.86
CA ALA A 22 -10.82 7.74 3.10
C ALA A 22 -11.89 7.38 2.05
N LEU A 23 -11.51 7.33 0.76
CA LEU A 23 -12.40 6.91 -0.33
C LEU A 23 -12.82 5.44 -0.21
N CYS A 24 -11.97 4.59 0.38
CA CYS A 24 -12.28 3.19 0.67
C CYS A 24 -13.08 2.98 1.97
N GLY A 25 -13.53 4.06 2.64
CA GLY A 25 -14.39 3.97 3.81
C GLY A 25 -13.67 4.04 5.15
N ALA A 26 -12.40 4.46 5.21
CA ALA A 26 -11.73 4.74 6.48
C ALA A 26 -12.49 5.82 7.25
N ALA A 27 -12.71 5.60 8.55
CA ALA A 27 -13.36 6.58 9.40
C ALA A 27 -12.45 7.81 9.57
N VAL A 28 -12.85 8.97 9.04
CA VAL A 28 -12.11 10.23 9.18
C VAL A 28 -12.89 11.26 10.02
N GLY A 29 -14.02 10.85 10.61
CA GLY A 29 -14.88 11.74 11.42
C GLY A 29 -14.20 12.23 12.69
N ASP A 30 -13.40 11.39 13.33
CA ASP A 30 -12.67 11.71 14.56
C ASP A 30 -11.20 12.06 14.28
N VAL A 31 -10.65 13.00 15.06
CA VAL A 31 -9.24 13.44 14.96
C VAL A 31 -8.28 12.26 15.11
N HIS A 32 -8.59 11.33 16.02
CA HIS A 32 -7.79 10.11 16.22
C HIS A 32 -7.77 9.23 14.97
N SER A 33 -8.92 8.99 14.37
CA SER A 33 -9.07 8.15 13.18
C SER A 33 -8.43 8.80 11.95
N ALA A 34 -8.53 10.12 11.81
CA ALA A 34 -7.83 10.88 10.77
C ALA A 34 -6.30 10.79 10.92
N LEU A 35 -5.77 10.97 12.14
CA LEU A 35 -4.34 10.87 12.42
C LEU A 35 -3.82 9.45 12.16
N SER A 36 -4.58 8.43 12.57
CA SER A 36 -4.22 7.03 12.36
C SER A 36 -4.19 6.66 10.86
N THR A 37 -5.12 7.21 10.07
CA THR A 37 -5.17 7.05 8.62
C THR A 37 -3.95 7.68 7.95
N LEU A 38 -3.54 8.87 8.42
CA LEU A 38 -2.35 9.55 7.91
C LEU A 38 -1.07 8.83 8.30
N ALA A 39 -0.96 8.36 9.55
CA ALA A 39 0.17 7.56 10.01
C ALA A 39 0.29 6.26 9.20
N PHE A 40 -0.83 5.59 8.92
CA PHE A 40 -0.83 4.40 8.09
C PHE A 40 -0.48 4.70 6.63
N GLY A 41 -0.99 5.80 6.06
CA GLY A 41 -0.59 6.27 4.73
C GLY A 41 0.91 6.56 4.62
N LEU A 42 1.53 7.06 5.69
CA LEU A 42 2.96 7.28 5.76
C LEU A 42 3.74 5.96 5.83
N ILE A 43 3.29 4.99 6.64
CA ILE A 43 3.86 3.65 6.67
C ILE A 43 3.80 3.03 5.28
N VAL A 44 2.65 3.05 4.62
CA VAL A 44 2.46 2.48 3.29
C VAL A 44 3.35 3.18 2.26
N SER A 45 3.40 4.51 2.27
CA SER A 45 4.29 5.33 1.42
C SER A 45 5.77 4.96 1.54
N LEU A 46 6.26 4.80 2.77
CA LEU A 46 7.67 4.49 3.03
C LEU A 46 8.04 3.03 2.73
N THR A 47 7.06 2.14 2.77
CA THR A 47 7.33 0.70 2.85
C THR A 47 6.90 -0.03 1.58
N ILE A 48 5.91 0.42 0.83
CA ILE A 48 5.52 -0.24 -0.42
C ILE A 48 6.66 -0.17 -1.47
N PRO A 49 6.94 -1.27 -2.20
CA PRO A 49 8.03 -1.31 -3.17
C PRO A 49 7.76 -0.58 -4.49
N MET A 50 6.51 -0.19 -4.79
CA MET A 50 6.13 0.63 -5.94
C MET A 50 5.32 1.87 -5.55
N LYS A 51 5.73 3.04 -6.05
CA LYS A 51 5.03 4.28 -5.77
C LYS A 51 3.63 4.30 -6.37
N LEU A 52 2.74 5.11 -5.80
CA LEU A 52 1.36 5.24 -6.28
C LEU A 52 1.29 5.62 -7.77
N MET A 53 2.17 6.52 -8.22
CA MET A 53 2.30 6.89 -9.64
C MET A 53 2.75 5.73 -10.52
N ASP A 54 3.67 4.88 -10.04
CA ASP A 54 4.11 3.70 -10.79
C ASP A 54 2.98 2.66 -10.88
N ILE A 55 2.18 2.51 -9.81
CA ILE A 55 0.96 1.67 -9.81
C ILE A 55 -0.05 2.21 -10.82
N HIS A 56 -0.30 3.52 -10.84
CA HIS A 56 -1.20 4.16 -11.80
C HIS A 56 -0.76 3.94 -13.25
N HIS A 57 0.53 4.14 -13.56
CA HIS A 57 1.06 3.88 -14.89
C HIS A 57 0.98 2.41 -15.29
N MET A 58 1.17 1.49 -14.33
CA MET A 58 1.00 0.06 -14.57
C MET A 58 -0.46 -0.28 -14.90
N LEU A 59 -1.43 0.26 -14.15
CA LEU A 59 -2.86 0.05 -14.40
C LEU A 59 -3.28 0.62 -15.77
N LEU A 60 -2.82 1.82 -16.11
CA LEU A 60 -3.09 2.41 -17.43
C LEU A 60 -2.41 1.65 -18.58
N ALA A 61 -1.24 1.07 -18.33
CA ALA A 61 -0.58 0.22 -19.32
C ALA A 61 -1.40 -1.05 -19.60
N ASP A 62 -2.13 -1.56 -18.62
CA ASP A 62 -3.03 -2.72 -18.77
C ASP A 62 -4.26 -2.37 -19.62
N VAL A 63 -4.87 -1.19 -19.40
CA VAL A 63 -5.96 -0.67 -20.23
C VAL A 63 -5.53 -0.48 -21.70
N ASN A 64 -4.28 -0.07 -21.93
CA ASN A 64 -3.71 0.08 -23.27
C ASN A 64 -3.21 -1.23 -23.91
N GLY A 65 -3.54 -2.39 -23.31
CA GLY A 65 -3.29 -3.73 -23.86
C GLY A 65 -1.92 -4.36 -23.53
N LYS A 66 -1.83 -5.69 -23.71
CA LYS A 66 -0.68 -6.54 -23.33
C LYS A 66 0.69 -6.03 -23.81
N SER A 67 0.74 -5.37 -24.98
CA SER A 67 1.96 -4.76 -25.55
C SER A 67 2.57 -3.71 -24.63
N SER A 68 1.74 -2.87 -24.01
CA SER A 68 2.15 -1.75 -23.16
C SER A 68 2.62 -2.24 -21.78
N VAL A 69 1.97 -3.27 -21.24
CA VAL A 69 2.38 -3.96 -20.00
C VAL A 69 3.75 -4.60 -20.14
N VAL A 70 3.99 -5.33 -21.23
CA VAL A 70 5.29 -5.98 -21.50
C VAL A 70 6.39 -4.92 -21.66
N LYS A 71 6.10 -3.78 -22.31
CA LYS A 71 7.06 -2.66 -22.39
C LYS A 71 7.35 -2.05 -21.03
N PHE A 72 6.35 -1.89 -20.16
CA PHE A 72 6.55 -1.40 -18.79
C PHE A 72 7.45 -2.32 -17.95
N PHE A 73 7.24 -3.63 -18.03
CA PHE A 73 8.08 -4.61 -17.34
C PHE A 73 9.48 -4.76 -17.95
N LYS A 74 9.62 -4.65 -19.29
CA LYS A 74 10.94 -4.69 -19.96
C LYS A 74 11.79 -3.45 -19.71
N LYS A 75 11.17 -2.27 -19.52
CA LYS A 75 11.91 -1.00 -19.37
C LYS A 75 12.57 -0.84 -18.00
N ARG A 76 12.20 -1.65 -17.00
CA ARG A 76 12.78 -1.65 -15.65
C ARG A 76 12.94 -3.09 -15.15
N ASP A 77 14.15 -3.64 -15.28
CA ASP A 77 14.48 -4.94 -14.70
C ASP A 77 14.20 -4.96 -13.19
N GLY A 78 13.58 -6.06 -12.71
CA GLY A 78 13.17 -6.22 -11.31
C GLY A 78 11.75 -5.73 -10.96
N ASN A 79 11.03 -5.08 -11.89
CA ASN A 79 9.70 -4.51 -11.61
C ASN A 79 8.59 -5.58 -11.46
N ALA A 80 8.72 -6.76 -12.10
CA ALA A 80 7.73 -7.83 -11.95
C ALA A 80 7.63 -8.37 -10.51
N ARG A 81 8.76 -8.45 -9.81
CA ARG A 81 8.80 -8.85 -8.40
C ARG A 81 8.20 -7.77 -7.51
N LYS A 82 8.61 -6.52 -7.71
CA LYS A 82 8.07 -5.37 -6.97
C LYS A 82 6.57 -5.18 -7.19
N ALA A 83 6.07 -5.43 -8.40
CA ALA A 83 4.65 -5.39 -8.72
C ALA A 83 3.88 -6.50 -8.00
N LYS A 84 4.39 -7.73 -7.99
CA LYS A 84 3.78 -8.84 -7.22
C LYS A 84 3.77 -8.55 -5.72
N GLU A 85 4.88 -8.10 -5.16
CA GLU A 85 4.99 -7.73 -3.74
C GLU A 85 4.02 -6.59 -3.39
N THR A 86 3.94 -5.56 -4.24
CA THR A 86 2.98 -4.46 -4.07
C THR A 86 1.54 -4.98 -4.12
N PHE A 87 1.21 -5.81 -5.11
CA PHE A 87 -0.14 -6.37 -5.24
C PHE A 87 -0.54 -7.18 -4.00
N LEU A 88 0.35 -8.04 -3.51
CA LEU A 88 0.11 -8.82 -2.28
C LEU A 88 -0.12 -7.94 -1.05
N LEU A 89 0.67 -6.86 -0.90
CA LEU A 89 0.50 -5.89 0.18
C LEU A 89 -0.83 -5.13 0.06
N LEU A 90 -1.24 -4.74 -1.15
CA LEU A 90 -2.54 -4.10 -1.37
C LEU A 90 -3.70 -5.05 -1.09
N THR A 91 -3.60 -6.32 -1.52
CA THR A 91 -4.58 -7.34 -1.18
C THR A 91 -4.68 -7.53 0.33
N ALA A 92 -3.56 -7.54 1.04
CA ALA A 92 -3.56 -7.64 2.51
C ALA A 92 -4.27 -6.43 3.16
N ILE A 93 -4.05 -5.23 2.65
CA ILE A 93 -4.75 -4.01 3.11
C ILE A 93 -6.27 -4.17 2.91
N VAL A 94 -6.71 -4.60 1.73
CA VAL A 94 -8.13 -4.81 1.42
C VAL A 94 -8.75 -5.89 2.31
N LEU A 95 -8.05 -7.00 2.52
CA LEU A 95 -8.51 -8.08 3.41
C LEU A 95 -8.64 -7.59 4.86
N GLY A 96 -7.66 -6.83 5.35
CA GLY A 96 -7.77 -6.20 6.67
C GLY A 96 -8.95 -5.24 6.75
N ALA A 97 -9.18 -4.44 5.70
CA ALA A 97 -10.28 -3.50 5.66
C ALA A 97 -11.64 -4.21 5.61
N SER A 98 -11.77 -5.36 4.95
CA SER A 98 -13.01 -6.15 5.00
C SER A 98 -13.35 -6.66 6.40
N ILE A 99 -12.37 -6.81 7.29
CA ILE A 99 -12.56 -7.22 8.69
C ILE A 99 -12.98 -6.02 9.56
N THR A 100 -12.78 -4.79 9.10
CA THR A 100 -13.27 -3.57 9.80
C THR A 100 -14.76 -3.27 9.53
N GLN A 101 -15.44 -4.06 8.68
CA GLN A 101 -16.83 -3.85 8.25
C GLN A 101 -17.94 -4.64 8.98
N PRO A 102 -17.71 -5.76 9.69
CA PRO A 102 -18.78 -6.38 10.48
C PRO A 102 -19.11 -5.49 11.69
N ASP A 103 -20.40 -5.33 12.02
CA ASP A 103 -20.93 -4.55 13.16
C ASP A 103 -20.51 -5.06 14.56
N TRP A 104 -19.42 -5.83 14.67
CA TRP A 104 -18.97 -6.40 15.93
C TRP A 104 -18.25 -5.30 16.73
N HIS A 105 -18.74 -5.04 17.95
CA HIS A 105 -18.29 -3.99 18.86
C HIS A 105 -16.92 -4.29 19.52
N GLU A 106 -15.98 -4.85 18.75
CA GLU A 106 -14.68 -5.26 19.26
C GLU A 106 -13.60 -4.24 18.88
N TRP A 107 -12.84 -3.79 19.87
CA TRP A 107 -11.81 -2.76 19.72
C TRP A 107 -10.74 -3.12 18.66
N PHE A 108 -10.45 -4.42 18.47
CA PHE A 108 -9.45 -4.89 17.51
C PHE A 108 -9.96 -4.88 16.06
N GLN A 109 -11.26 -4.68 15.84
CA GLN A 109 -11.87 -4.54 14.51
C GLN A 109 -12.02 -3.08 14.10
N ALA A 110 -11.70 -2.13 14.99
CA ALA A 110 -11.69 -0.72 14.66
C ALA A 110 -10.58 -0.40 13.65
N TRP A 111 -10.88 0.48 12.69
CA TRP A 111 -9.84 1.07 11.85
C TRP A 111 -8.79 1.78 12.72
N PRO A 112 -7.48 1.66 12.43
CA PRO A 112 -6.84 0.93 11.33
C PRO A 112 -6.29 -0.46 11.73
N TYR A 113 -6.65 -1.01 12.90
CA TYR A 113 -5.94 -2.16 13.49
C TYR A 113 -5.89 -3.40 12.59
N PRO A 114 -7.00 -3.94 12.05
CA PRO A 114 -6.95 -5.12 11.19
C PRO A 114 -6.09 -4.93 9.93
N VAL A 115 -6.11 -3.72 9.38
CA VAL A 115 -5.39 -3.34 8.15
C VAL A 115 -3.90 -3.25 8.41
N VAL A 116 -3.50 -2.66 9.55
CA VAL A 116 -2.10 -2.61 9.97
C VAL A 116 -1.59 -4.03 10.24
N THR A 117 -2.37 -4.86 10.93
CA THR A 117 -1.98 -6.24 11.25
C THR A 117 -1.85 -7.09 10.00
N SER A 118 -2.81 -7.05 9.08
CA SER A 118 -2.75 -7.81 7.83
C SER A 118 -1.57 -7.38 6.96
N PHE A 119 -1.33 -6.06 6.86
CA PHE A 119 -0.19 -5.50 6.15
C PHE A 119 1.14 -5.95 6.76
N ALA A 120 1.27 -5.86 8.08
CA ALA A 120 2.48 -6.27 8.80
C ALA A 120 2.75 -7.77 8.64
N LEU A 121 1.72 -8.62 8.76
CA LEU A 121 1.83 -10.06 8.56
C LEU A 121 2.26 -10.42 7.13
N MET A 122 1.63 -9.80 6.12
CA MET A 122 2.01 -10.01 4.72
C MET A 122 3.45 -9.57 4.48
N ARG A 123 3.86 -8.43 5.06
CA ARG A 123 5.22 -7.93 4.94
C ARG A 123 6.23 -8.85 5.61
N ALA A 124 5.93 -9.36 6.80
CA ALA A 124 6.76 -10.34 7.48
C ALA A 124 6.88 -11.63 6.65
N ALA A 125 5.77 -12.12 6.08
CA ALA A 125 5.78 -13.27 5.17
C ALA A 125 6.65 -13.01 3.93
N LEU A 126 6.51 -11.86 3.27
CA LEU A 126 7.33 -11.50 2.12
C LEU A 126 8.82 -11.42 2.47
N LEU A 127 9.18 -10.93 3.65
CA LEU A 127 10.56 -10.91 4.13
C LEU A 127 11.08 -12.34 4.40
N LEU A 128 10.31 -13.17 5.10
CA LEU A 128 10.69 -14.55 5.42
C LEU A 128 10.83 -15.42 4.16
N PHE A 129 9.84 -15.38 3.25
CA PHE A 129 9.88 -16.12 1.99
C PHE A 129 10.85 -15.51 0.98
N GLY A 130 11.09 -14.20 1.04
CA GLY A 130 12.07 -13.48 0.23
C GLY A 130 13.52 -13.73 0.64
N LEU A 131 13.78 -13.90 1.95
CA LEU A 131 15.07 -14.34 2.52
C LEU A 131 15.37 -15.80 2.16
N ARG A 132 14.34 -16.66 2.17
CA ARG A 132 14.49 -18.11 1.90
C ARG A 132 14.87 -18.46 0.45
N ARG A 133 14.76 -17.52 -0.49
CA ARG A 133 15.05 -17.73 -1.93
C ARG A 133 16.46 -17.29 -2.36
N LYS A 134 17.34 -16.97 -1.41
CA LYS A 134 18.73 -16.54 -1.64
C LYS A 134 19.78 -17.51 -1.04
N VAL A 135 19.46 -18.79 -0.95
CA VAL A 135 20.44 -19.87 -0.66
C VAL A 135 20.51 -20.79 -1.87
#